data_AF-A0A843F2T2-F1
#
_entry.id   AF-A0A843F2T2-F1
#
_cell.length_a   1.000
_cell.length_b   1.000
_cell.length_c   1.000
_cell.angle_alpha   90.00
_cell.angle_beta   90.00
_cell.angle_gamma   90.00
#
_symmetry.space_group_name_H-M   'P 1'
#
loop_
_entity.id
_entity.type
_entity.pdbx_description
1 polymer ?
#
loop_
_entity_poly.entity_id
_entity_poly.type
_entity_poly.pdbx_seq_one_letter_code
_entity_poly.pdbx_strand_id
1 'polypeptide(L)'
;MHFNKKTILILLIIIAALFIVGAVAAKGDSVSKAKTKKVTVKIHNFQPGVLWGPKAVKFKNGDAVAGYVTYTGNMQFDKGTGVTAWYIGSGVDGDIEPHHTKFVKVKFFFKNKKGKVKTKTVKGSGAHISTKLIKGYTPYKATVWYKSY
;
A
#
# COMPACT_ATOMS: atom_id res chain seq x y z
N MET A 1 41.06 -55.29 -4.13
CA MET A 1 40.90 -53.91 -4.64
C MET A 1 41.66 -52.96 -3.73
N HIS A 2 42.87 -52.54 -4.11
CA HIS A 2 43.59 -51.48 -3.39
C HIS A 2 43.12 -50.13 -3.93
N PHE A 3 42.29 -49.43 -3.15
CA PHE A 3 41.96 -48.05 -3.46
C PHE A 3 43.15 -47.16 -3.14
N ASN A 4 43.65 -46.45 -4.15
CA ASN A 4 44.74 -45.49 -4.00
C ASN A 4 44.26 -44.34 -3.11
N LYS A 5 44.97 -44.10 -1.99
CA LYS A 5 44.63 -43.08 -0.98
C LYS A 5 44.43 -41.68 -1.58
N LYS A 6 45.12 -41.35 -2.68
CA LYS A 6 44.94 -40.08 -3.39
C LYS A 6 43.56 -39.98 -4.06
N THR A 7 43.06 -41.08 -4.62
CA THR A 7 41.76 -41.14 -5.29
C THR A 7 40.60 -41.03 -4.29
N ILE A 8 40.75 -41.62 -3.09
CA ILE A 8 39.76 -41.50 -2.00
C ILE A 8 39.67 -40.06 -1.50
N LEU A 9 40.81 -39.37 -1.34
CA LEU A 9 40.86 -37.99 -0.86
C LEU A 9 40.18 -37.03 -1.84
N ILE A 10 40.41 -37.20 -3.15
CA ILE A 10 39.76 -36.40 -4.20
C ILE A 10 38.25 -36.65 -4.22
N LEU A 11 37.81 -37.90 -4.06
CA LEU A 11 36.39 -38.24 -4.01
C LEU A 11 35.69 -37.59 -2.81
N LEU A 12 36.33 -37.56 -1.64
CA LEU A 12 35.81 -36.93 -0.43
C LEU A 12 35.68 -35.40 -0.56
N ILE A 13 36.65 -34.74 -1.23
CA ILE A 13 36.58 -33.29 -1.49
C ILE A 13 35.43 -32.97 -2.45
N ILE A 14 35.20 -33.80 -3.48
CA ILE A 14 34.10 -33.60 -4.44
C ILE A 14 32.73 -33.81 -3.76
N ILE A 15 32.59 -34.82 -2.89
CA ILE A 15 31.35 -35.06 -2.13
C ILE A 15 31.09 -33.89 -1.16
N ALA A 16 32.12 -33.38 -0.46
CA ALA A 16 31.98 -32.22 0.43
C ALA A 16 31.56 -30.95 -0.31
N ALA A 17 32.08 -30.72 -1.53
CA ALA A 17 31.66 -29.60 -2.38
C ALA A 17 30.19 -29.70 -2.83
N LEU A 18 29.69 -30.91 -3.10
CA LEU A 18 28.30 -31.16 -3.48
C LEU A 18 27.32 -30.93 -2.31
N PHE A 19 27.73 -31.17 -1.05
CA PHE A 19 26.92 -30.88 0.13
C PHE A 19 26.76 -29.37 0.40
N ILE A 20 27.72 -28.53 0.01
CA ILE A 20 27.64 -27.08 0.21
C ILE A 20 26.67 -26.42 -0.78
N VAL A 21 26.51 -26.97 -1.99
CA VAL A 21 25.57 -26.43 -3.00
C VAL A 21 24.11 -26.79 -2.67
N GLY A 22 23.86 -27.91 -1.96
CA GLY A 22 22.52 -28.33 -1.56
C GLY A 22 21.92 -27.56 -0.37
N ALA A 23 22.73 -27.01 0.52
CA ALA A 23 22.26 -26.36 1.75
C ALA A 23 21.75 -24.92 1.55
N VAL A 24 22.06 -24.27 0.41
CA VAL A 24 21.61 -22.89 0.11
C VAL A 24 20.29 -22.87 -0.66
N ALA A 25 19.79 -24.04 -1.08
CA ALA A 25 18.56 -24.18 -1.86
C ALA A 25 17.37 -24.75 -1.04
N ALA A 26 17.50 -24.85 0.29
CA ALA A 26 16.35 -24.93 1.19
C ALA A 26 15.68 -23.54 1.21
N LYS A 27 14.93 -23.29 0.15
CA LYS A 27 14.00 -22.19 -0.04
C LYS A 27 13.29 -21.95 1.29
N GLY A 28 13.63 -20.84 1.93
CA GLY A 28 12.85 -20.29 3.01
C GLY A 28 11.40 -20.30 2.58
N ASP A 29 10.59 -20.98 3.37
CA ASP A 29 9.15 -21.02 3.24
C ASP A 29 8.66 -19.62 2.90
N SER A 30 7.86 -19.58 1.85
CA SER A 30 7.25 -18.40 1.28
C SER A 30 6.49 -17.61 2.34
N VAL A 31 7.18 -16.76 3.09
CA VAL A 31 6.59 -15.56 3.67
C VAL A 31 6.14 -14.78 2.45
N SER A 32 4.87 -14.93 2.09
CA SER A 32 4.20 -14.17 1.05
C SER A 32 4.52 -12.69 1.30
N LYS A 33 5.54 -12.17 0.62
CA LYS A 33 5.90 -10.75 0.75
C LYS A 33 4.66 -10.00 0.29
N ALA A 34 3.93 -9.40 1.24
CA ALA A 34 2.72 -8.64 0.97
C ALA A 34 2.97 -7.69 -0.21
N LYS A 35 2.45 -8.06 -1.38
CA LYS A 35 2.74 -7.37 -2.64
C LYS A 35 2.11 -5.98 -2.54
N THR A 36 2.92 -4.95 -2.82
CA THR A 36 2.39 -3.58 -2.89
C THR A 36 1.44 -3.48 -4.07
N LYS A 37 0.15 -3.26 -3.78
CA LYS A 37 -0.92 -3.02 -4.74
C LYS A 37 -1.05 -1.50 -4.98
N LYS A 38 -1.71 -1.14 -6.08
CA LYS A 38 -2.04 0.26 -6.42
C LYS A 38 -3.51 0.41 -6.76
N VAL A 39 -4.11 1.51 -6.35
CA VAL A 39 -5.48 1.90 -6.73
C VAL A 39 -5.54 3.39 -7.01
N THR A 40 -6.43 3.82 -7.90
CA THR A 40 -6.71 5.25 -8.11
C THR A 40 -8.06 5.57 -7.49
N VAL A 41 -8.09 6.62 -6.67
CA VAL A 41 -9.30 7.15 -6.04
C VAL A 41 -9.58 8.55 -6.55
N LYS A 42 -10.87 8.89 -6.71
CA LYS A 42 -11.29 10.26 -6.98
C LYS A 42 -11.22 11.07 -5.69
N ILE A 43 -10.91 12.36 -5.81
CA ILE A 43 -10.98 13.29 -4.67
C ILE A 43 -12.38 13.93 -4.67
N HIS A 44 -13.08 13.80 -3.54
CA HIS A 44 -14.42 14.36 -3.36
C HIS A 44 -14.43 15.44 -2.28
N ASN A 45 -15.27 16.45 -2.47
CA ASN A 45 -15.60 17.39 -1.41
C ASN A 45 -16.76 16.81 -0.59
N PHE A 46 -16.46 16.19 0.55
CA PHE A 46 -17.49 15.64 1.43
C PHE A 46 -18.09 16.76 2.27
N GLN A 47 -19.42 16.87 2.27
CA GLN A 47 -20.15 17.78 3.14
C GLN A 47 -20.58 17.03 4.41
N PRO A 48 -20.82 17.72 5.53
CA PRO A 48 -21.44 17.11 6.71
C PRO A 48 -22.70 16.31 6.34
N GLY A 49 -22.85 15.11 6.90
CA GLY A 49 -23.97 14.20 6.60
C GLY A 49 -23.85 13.40 5.29
N VAL A 50 -22.84 13.65 4.45
CA VAL A 50 -22.63 12.86 3.22
C VAL A 50 -21.92 11.55 3.53
N LEU A 51 -22.55 10.43 3.16
CA LEU A 51 -21.97 9.10 3.30
C LEU A 51 -20.72 8.93 2.41
N TRP A 52 -19.66 8.42 3.01
CA TRP A 52 -18.37 8.17 2.33
C TRP A 52 -18.39 6.88 1.52
N GLY A 53 -19.04 5.84 2.05
CA GLY A 53 -19.08 4.49 1.48
C GLY A 53 -19.43 4.42 -0.01
N PRO A 54 -20.46 5.14 -0.52
CA PRO A 54 -20.82 5.15 -1.93
C PRO A 54 -19.75 5.76 -2.86
N LYS A 55 -18.85 6.60 -2.33
CA LYS A 55 -17.77 7.26 -3.08
C LYS A 55 -16.41 6.61 -2.85
N ALA A 56 -16.35 5.59 -1.99
CA ALA A 56 -15.13 4.87 -1.67
C ALA A 56 -14.87 3.76 -2.70
N VAL A 57 -13.60 3.45 -2.90
CA VAL A 57 -13.20 2.23 -3.60
C VAL A 57 -13.12 1.11 -2.57
N LYS A 58 -14.01 0.12 -2.71
CA LYS A 58 -14.03 -1.07 -1.86
C LYS A 58 -12.99 -2.08 -2.35
N PHE A 59 -12.23 -2.63 -1.41
CA PHE A 59 -11.32 -3.74 -1.64
C PHE A 59 -12.01 -5.07 -1.34
N LYS A 60 -11.45 -6.16 -1.87
CA LYS A 60 -12.00 -7.51 -1.66
C LYS A 60 -11.84 -8.03 -0.23
N ASN A 61 -10.98 -7.40 0.58
CA ASN A 61 -10.69 -7.73 1.97
C ASN A 61 -11.58 -6.96 2.98
N GLY A 62 -12.68 -6.35 2.53
CA GLY A 62 -13.61 -5.60 3.37
C GLY A 62 -13.20 -4.15 3.66
N ASP A 63 -11.94 -3.79 3.46
CA ASP A 63 -11.51 -2.39 3.59
C ASP A 63 -12.01 -1.54 2.42
N ALA A 64 -12.14 -0.24 2.65
CA ALA A 64 -12.40 0.74 1.61
C ALA A 64 -11.48 1.94 1.73
N VAL A 65 -11.31 2.66 0.62
CA VAL A 65 -10.49 3.85 0.56
C VAL A 65 -11.23 4.98 -0.16
N ALA A 66 -11.18 6.20 0.39
CA ALA A 66 -11.70 7.38 -0.28
C ALA A 66 -10.71 8.54 -0.25
N GLY A 67 -10.75 9.31 -1.33
CA GLY A 67 -10.03 10.56 -1.46
C GLY A 67 -10.93 11.74 -1.15
N TYR A 68 -10.43 12.71 -0.39
CA TYR A 68 -11.19 13.87 0.04
C TYR A 68 -10.41 15.18 -0.12
N VAL A 69 -11.14 16.28 -0.19
CA VAL A 69 -10.63 17.63 0.03
C VAL A 69 -11.36 18.23 1.22
N THR A 70 -10.63 18.66 2.25
CA THR A 70 -11.20 19.34 3.42
C THR A 70 -11.52 20.77 3.01
N TYR A 71 -12.80 21.13 3.03
CA TYR A 71 -13.20 22.53 3.09
C TYR A 71 -13.30 22.97 4.55
N THR A 72 -13.20 24.28 4.80
CA THR A 72 -13.12 24.95 6.11
C THR A 72 -14.34 24.71 7.01
N GLY A 73 -14.51 23.50 7.53
CA GLY A 73 -15.57 23.15 8.47
C GLY A 73 -15.37 21.76 9.04
N ASN A 74 -15.13 21.69 10.35
CA ASN A 74 -15.35 20.60 11.31
C ASN A 74 -15.11 19.12 10.91
N MET A 75 -14.40 18.83 9.81
CA MET A 75 -13.97 17.47 9.51
C MET A 75 -12.82 17.08 10.44
N GLN A 76 -12.78 15.81 10.87
CA GLN A 76 -11.78 15.24 11.79
C GLN A 76 -10.34 15.23 11.23
N PHE A 77 -10.09 15.77 10.04
CA PHE A 77 -8.81 15.68 9.35
C PHE A 77 -8.18 17.05 9.10
N ASP A 78 -6.85 17.05 8.94
CA ASP A 78 -6.07 18.24 8.63
C ASP A 78 -6.60 19.02 7.41
N LYS A 79 -6.40 20.34 7.44
CA LYS A 79 -6.67 21.22 6.29
C LYS A 79 -5.86 20.77 5.07
N GLY A 80 -6.54 20.40 3.98
CA GLY A 80 -5.85 19.99 2.76
C GLY A 80 -6.66 19.04 1.91
N THR A 81 -5.95 18.13 1.24
CA THR A 81 -6.54 16.98 0.58
C THR A 81 -5.89 15.72 1.14
N GLY A 82 -6.65 14.64 1.22
CA GLY A 82 -6.14 13.40 1.77
C GLY A 82 -6.81 12.18 1.19
N VAL A 83 -6.27 11.04 1.60
CA VAL A 83 -6.86 9.72 1.41
C VAL A 83 -6.97 9.09 2.78
N THR A 84 -8.10 8.45 3.03
CA THR A 84 -8.34 7.68 4.24
C THR A 84 -8.90 6.32 3.89
N ALA A 85 -8.52 5.30 4.66
CA ALA A 85 -9.04 3.95 4.58
C ALA A 85 -9.72 3.58 5.89
N TRP A 86 -10.78 2.78 5.80
CA TRP A 86 -11.53 2.24 6.92
C TRP A 86 -12.09 0.88 6.56
N TYR A 87 -12.46 0.08 7.55
CA TYR A 87 -13.14 -1.18 7.32
C TYR A 87 -14.62 -0.94 7.01
N ILE A 88 -15.15 -1.56 5.96
CA ILE A 88 -16.59 -1.64 5.67
C ILE A 88 -17.00 -3.10 5.87
N GLY A 89 -17.22 -3.48 7.12
CA GLY A 89 -17.77 -4.79 7.47
C GLY A 89 -19.21 -5.01 6.99
N SER A 90 -19.81 -6.12 7.43
CA SER A 90 -21.20 -6.50 7.15
C SER A 90 -22.22 -6.04 8.21
N GLY A 91 -21.83 -5.17 9.15
CA GLY A 91 -22.65 -4.87 10.33
C GLY A 91 -22.43 -3.47 10.90
N VAL A 92 -23.41 -3.05 11.70
CA VAL A 92 -23.75 -1.69 12.15
C VAL A 92 -22.81 -1.11 13.22
N ASP A 93 -21.74 -1.81 13.56
CA ASP A 93 -20.85 -1.46 14.66
C ASP A 93 -19.55 -0.86 14.14
N GLY A 94 -19.49 0.48 14.17
CA GLY A 94 -18.39 1.33 14.66
C GLY A 94 -16.91 1.06 14.33
N ASP A 95 -16.54 0.07 13.53
CA ASP A 95 -15.14 -0.27 13.28
C ASP A 95 -14.58 0.59 12.14
N ILE A 96 -13.92 1.68 12.52
CA ILE A 96 -13.48 2.74 11.59
C ILE A 96 -12.04 2.47 11.09
N GLU A 97 -11.28 1.57 11.72
CA GLU A 97 -9.89 1.33 11.30
C GLU A 97 -9.81 0.24 10.22
N PRO A 98 -8.94 0.38 9.20
CA PRO A 98 -8.78 -0.66 8.18
C PRO A 98 -8.07 -1.88 8.78
N HIS A 99 -8.63 -3.07 8.56
CA HIS A 99 -8.14 -4.30 9.21
C HIS A 99 -7.06 -5.00 8.39
N HIS A 100 -7.07 -4.83 7.07
CA HIS A 100 -6.30 -5.65 6.14
C HIS A 100 -5.48 -4.81 5.15
N THR A 101 -5.39 -3.50 5.38
CA THR A 101 -4.80 -2.55 4.43
C THR A 101 -3.91 -1.54 5.14
N LYS A 102 -2.65 -1.47 4.70
CA LYS A 102 -1.70 -0.45 5.16
C LYS A 102 -1.19 0.37 3.99
N PHE A 103 -1.29 1.70 4.07
CA PHE A 103 -0.72 2.55 3.04
C PHE A 103 0.82 2.48 3.04
N VAL A 104 1.40 2.74 1.87
CA VAL A 104 2.84 2.85 1.63
C VAL A 104 3.18 4.28 1.20
N LYS A 105 2.40 4.80 0.24
CA LYS A 105 2.50 6.17 -0.26
C LYS A 105 1.24 6.55 -1.05
N VAL A 106 1.01 7.84 -1.18
CA VAL A 106 -0.06 8.41 -2.01
C VAL A 106 0.51 9.49 -2.92
N LYS A 107 0.14 9.46 -4.20
CA LYS A 107 0.44 10.51 -5.19
C LYS A 107 -0.83 11.26 -5.50
N PHE A 108 -0.92 12.49 -5.02
CA PHE A 108 -2.02 13.41 -5.26
C PHE A 108 -1.83 14.14 -6.59
N PHE A 109 -2.91 14.27 -7.36
CA PHE A 109 -2.93 14.99 -8.63
C PHE A 109 -3.81 16.23 -8.52
N PHE A 110 -3.25 17.37 -8.90
CA PHE A 110 -3.89 18.68 -8.87
C PHE A 110 -3.96 19.23 -10.27
N LYS A 111 -5.12 19.71 -10.72
CA LYS A 111 -5.34 20.30 -12.05
C LYS A 111 -5.75 21.76 -11.90
N ASN A 112 -5.15 22.67 -12.67
CA ASN A 112 -5.60 24.06 -12.72
C ASN A 112 -6.66 24.29 -13.82
N LYS A 113 -7.24 25.49 -13.87
CA LYS A 113 -8.24 25.86 -14.91
C LYS A 113 -7.72 25.72 -16.34
N LYS A 114 -6.41 25.87 -16.56
CA LYS A 114 -5.73 25.71 -17.86
C LYS A 114 -5.39 24.25 -18.21
N GLY A 115 -5.82 23.29 -17.39
CA GLY A 115 -5.55 21.88 -17.58
C GLY A 115 -4.15 21.39 -17.18
N LYS A 116 -3.25 22.27 -16.73
CA LYS A 116 -1.92 21.87 -16.25
C LYS A 116 -2.06 21.04 -14.97
N VAL A 117 -1.30 19.95 -14.90
CA VAL A 117 -1.30 19.02 -13.77
C VAL A 117 -0.02 19.17 -12.95
N LYS A 118 -0.17 19.26 -11.62
CA LYS A 118 0.91 19.12 -10.63
C LYS A 118 0.65 17.90 -9.77
N THR A 119 1.71 17.31 -9.22
CA THR A 119 1.59 16.14 -8.35
C THR A 119 2.39 16.30 -7.08
N LYS A 120 1.90 15.77 -5.96
CA LYS A 120 2.66 15.61 -4.72
C LYS A 120 2.60 14.16 -4.27
N THR A 121 3.75 13.58 -3.92
CA THR A 121 3.82 12.23 -3.37
C THR A 121 4.16 12.31 -1.89
N VAL A 122 3.35 11.67 -1.06
CA VAL A 122 3.57 11.57 0.38
C VAL A 122 3.76 10.10 0.72
N LYS A 123 4.84 9.76 1.43
CA LYS A 123 5.08 8.44 1.99
C LYS A 123 4.50 8.39 3.39
N GLY A 124 3.93 7.26 3.78
CA GLY A 124 3.33 7.09 5.10
C GLY A 124 2.81 5.68 5.28
N SER A 125 2.68 5.25 6.53
CA SER A 125 2.37 3.88 6.90
C SER A 125 1.21 3.78 7.89
N GLY A 126 0.10 4.45 7.59
CA GLY A 126 -1.14 4.44 8.38
C GLY A 126 -2.40 4.34 7.52
N ALA A 127 -3.56 4.45 8.15
CA ALA A 127 -4.88 4.47 7.50
C ALA A 127 -5.20 5.81 6.81
N HIS A 128 -4.41 6.86 7.11
CA HIS A 128 -4.64 8.20 6.62
C HIS A 128 -3.35 8.85 6.11
N ILE A 129 -3.38 9.47 4.93
CA ILE A 129 -2.30 10.29 4.36
C ILE A 129 -2.91 11.55 3.75
N SER A 130 -2.39 12.72 4.12
CA SER A 130 -2.83 14.02 3.61
C SER A 130 -1.69 14.86 3.03
N THR A 131 -2.04 15.93 2.32
CA THR A 131 -1.11 16.97 1.87
C THR A 131 -1.81 18.32 1.77
N LYS A 132 -1.01 19.40 1.89
CA LYS A 132 -1.49 20.78 1.68
C LYS A 132 -1.86 21.02 0.22
N LEU A 133 -2.93 21.80 0.03
CA LEU A 133 -3.37 22.28 -1.28
C LEU A 133 -2.26 23.07 -2.00
N ILE A 134 -2.37 23.16 -3.32
CA ILE A 134 -1.49 23.98 -4.16
C ILE A 134 -2.30 25.18 -4.65
N LYS A 135 -1.85 26.40 -4.35
CA LYS A 135 -2.53 27.64 -4.77
C LYS A 135 -2.78 27.63 -6.28
N GLY A 136 -4.02 27.87 -6.69
CA GLY A 136 -4.44 27.89 -8.10
C GLY A 136 -4.66 26.51 -8.73
N TYR A 137 -4.61 25.42 -7.97
CA TYR A 137 -4.90 24.07 -8.47
C TYR A 137 -5.92 23.35 -7.58
N THR A 138 -6.76 22.54 -8.22
CA THR A 138 -7.78 21.72 -7.54
C THR A 138 -7.35 20.25 -7.52
N PRO A 139 -7.31 19.58 -6.35
CA PRO A 139 -7.08 18.14 -6.29
C PRO A 139 -8.27 17.39 -6.92
N TYR A 140 -8.00 16.35 -7.72
CA TYR A 140 -9.08 15.63 -8.42
C TYR A 140 -8.97 14.10 -8.36
N LYS A 141 -7.75 13.56 -8.19
CA LYS A 141 -7.53 12.13 -7.97
C LYS A 141 -6.25 11.88 -7.17
N ALA A 142 -6.14 10.70 -6.60
CA ALA A 142 -4.91 10.21 -5.98
C ALA A 142 -4.64 8.76 -6.40
N THR A 143 -3.37 8.42 -6.57
CA THR A 143 -2.94 7.02 -6.66
C THR A 143 -2.42 6.60 -5.30
N VAL A 144 -2.97 5.52 -4.78
CA VAL A 144 -2.67 4.96 -3.46
C VAL A 144 -1.91 3.67 -3.66
N TRP A 145 -0.74 3.57 -3.04
CA TRP A 145 0.01 2.32 -2.94
C TRP A 145 -0.19 1.75 -1.55
N TYR A 146 -0.60 0.49 -1.47
CA TYR A 146 -0.94 -0.17 -0.22
C TYR A 146 -0.45 -1.62 -0.20
N LYS A 147 -0.26 -2.15 1.00
CA LYS A 147 -0.08 -3.59 1.23
C LYS A 147 -1.38 -4.15 1.79
N SER A 148 -1.68 -5.36 1.35
CA SER A 148 -2.78 -6.18 1.87
C SER A 148 -2.13 -7.35 2.62
N TYR A 149 -2.62 -7.63 3.81
CA TYR A 149 -2.21 -8.77 4.64
C TYR A 149 -3.43 -9.61 5.00
#